data_AF-A0A7S0PKW4-F1
#
_entry.id   AF-A0A7S0PKW4-F1
#
_cell.length_a   1.000
_cell.length_b   1.000
_cell.length_c   1.000
_cell.angle_alpha   90.00
_cell.angle_beta   90.00
_cell.angle_gamma   90.00
#
_symmetry.space_group_name_H-M   'P 1'
#
loop_
_entity.id
_entity.type
_entity.pdbx_description
1 polymer ?
#
loop_
_entity_poly.entity_id
_entity_poly.type
_entity_poly.pdbx_seq_one_letter_code
_entity_poly.pdbx_strand_id
1 'polypeptide(L)'
;ALSLHTNLDADNYSVHGSVMLVAVLRRRSRATTARECAHLTGSWNKDVSINPSSSFAERALSRGDPSCYPLPQTRRCRSSSSSAGDKWSGAHERSWAASSIDGSHRASHPRQITAQLKHAQGARAILDNVGKHLEKLNPIHASFALNLLGKDASRNRKGQLRDLLRNDGAFAGLLQLTKRFATEFPARELSNALHGIAKLCQYKALAARGATTVEVIEALDAGLVKCAGDLEPQGVSNVWWAYAILGRAPSQEASAALASVTVREARQMSSQHVGNTWWALGSLIGGEIQPPPFNGVVNALQQNDEMWQGLIEAAKREVAKGTRYPQELANVAWSLATTRQVIDEDLWAIVQKAIAKGAGEMNAHSVSTIWWAHAVSGRLPDGPALTALCAATERSAREGFNAQDVATTVWSLATLSSLRGMPLPRCYDDAWKIARDMHPGQFHNIGLQKLFHAYLMRKHGLSVGDKGEYPVWIINQAKDAWMTQVRDLHDQNVSHTYQSEIAEVFRDDLKLNCEVERVTDGGYFSVDVYLPDGEVAVEYDGPRHFVGSPREQLRSFRSGETCTKTAATELRDLFLAKTCAGGVISIPWFEWFEAKKRDEYLRGKLDADVQ
;
A
#
# COMPACT_ATOMS: atom_id res chain seq x y z
N ALA A 1 6.28 51.68 48.65
CA ALA A 1 5.36 52.63 49.28
C ALA A 1 4.69 53.43 48.17
N LEU A 2 3.34 53.51 48.15
CA LEU A 2 2.51 54.44 47.34
C LEU A 2 2.71 54.34 45.78
N SER A 3 1.73 54.54 44.90
CA SER A 3 0.28 54.79 45.00
C SER A 3 -0.29 54.98 43.58
N LEU A 4 -1.40 54.31 43.22
CA LEU A 4 -2.48 54.76 42.29
C LEU A 4 -2.07 55.18 40.83
N HIS A 5 -2.90 55.22 39.78
CA HIS A 5 -4.25 54.73 39.44
C HIS A 5 -4.44 54.86 37.90
N THR A 6 -5.31 54.03 37.28
CA THR A 6 -6.15 54.32 36.08
C THR A 6 -5.45 54.72 34.73
N ASN A 7 -6.02 54.57 33.53
CA ASN A 7 -7.28 53.94 33.09
C ASN A 7 -7.15 53.40 31.64
N LEU A 8 -8.24 52.82 31.14
CA LEU A 8 -8.40 52.11 29.85
C LEU A 8 -8.47 53.02 28.58
N ASP A 9 -8.58 52.34 27.44
CA ASP A 9 -8.95 52.78 26.07
C ASP A 9 -7.80 53.19 25.13
N ALA A 10 -7.83 52.95 23.81
CA ALA A 10 -8.53 51.95 22.98
C ALA A 10 -7.86 51.91 21.58
N ASP A 11 -8.01 50.79 20.86
CA ASP A 11 -7.88 50.60 19.40
C ASP A 11 -6.74 51.27 18.57
N ASN A 12 -5.72 50.43 18.29
CA ASN A 12 -5.38 49.91 16.95
C ASN A 12 -4.73 50.77 15.82
N TYR A 13 -3.80 50.10 15.12
CA TYR A 13 -3.08 50.45 13.86
C TYR A 13 -2.03 51.60 13.87
N SER A 14 -0.73 51.23 13.86
CA SER A 14 0.18 51.49 12.72
C SER A 14 1.64 51.01 12.98
N VAL A 15 2.12 50.11 12.09
CA VAL A 15 3.49 50.07 11.50
C VAL A 15 4.76 49.78 12.36
N HIS A 16 5.59 48.88 11.80
CA HIS A 16 7.02 48.59 12.03
C HIS A 16 7.46 47.93 13.36
N GLY A 17 8.45 47.03 13.26
CA GLY A 17 9.21 46.53 14.41
C GLY A 17 9.75 45.11 14.28
N SER A 18 10.77 44.90 13.44
CA SER A 18 11.66 43.72 13.58
C SER A 18 12.39 43.76 14.94
N VAL A 19 13.00 42.63 15.32
CA VAL A 19 13.86 42.42 16.52
C VAL A 19 13.11 42.04 17.81
N MET A 20 12.92 40.74 18.03
CA MET A 20 13.47 39.96 19.16
C MET A 20 12.94 38.51 19.13
N LEU A 21 13.83 37.51 19.00
CA LEU A 21 14.12 36.56 20.11
C LEU A 21 15.24 35.54 19.76
N VAL A 22 16.47 36.02 19.51
CA VAL A 22 17.66 35.16 19.63
C VAL A 22 17.98 34.97 21.12
N ALA A 23 17.21 34.12 21.83
CA ALA A 23 17.45 33.85 23.26
C ALA A 23 16.74 32.61 23.87
N VAL A 24 16.53 31.48 23.16
CA VAL A 24 16.13 30.21 23.82
C VAL A 24 16.92 29.00 23.33
N LEU A 25 18.24 29.02 23.55
CA LEU A 25 19.09 27.82 23.49
C LEU A 25 19.59 27.44 24.88
N ARG A 26 18.82 26.58 25.58
CA ARG A 26 19.34 25.50 26.46
C ARG A 26 18.21 24.65 27.06
N ARG A 27 18.28 23.33 26.79
CA ARG A 27 17.46 22.20 27.31
C ARG A 27 16.03 22.06 26.75
N ARG A 28 15.66 20.79 26.46
CA ARG A 28 14.39 20.23 25.91
C ARG A 28 14.38 20.12 24.37
N SER A 29 13.83 19.08 23.74
CA SER A 29 13.46 17.72 24.17
C SER A 29 13.33 16.86 22.89
N ARG A 30 13.34 15.51 22.95
CA ARG A 30 13.17 14.64 21.77
C ARG A 30 11.81 14.80 21.04
N ALA A 31 10.89 15.61 21.58
CA ALA A 31 9.55 15.84 21.06
C ALA A 31 9.43 16.98 20.03
N THR A 32 10.37 17.93 19.96
CA THR A 32 10.23 19.13 19.11
C THR A 32 10.39 18.81 17.63
N THR A 33 11.39 18.01 17.27
CA THR A 33 11.66 17.58 15.88
C THR A 33 10.50 16.82 15.24
N ALA A 34 9.68 16.11 16.02
CA ALA A 34 8.50 15.40 15.52
C ALA A 34 7.35 16.36 15.12
N ARG A 35 7.24 17.54 15.75
CA ARG A 35 6.28 18.57 15.36
C ARG A 35 6.78 19.42 14.20
N GLU A 36 8.07 19.74 14.17
CA GLU A 36 8.68 20.55 13.09
C GLU A 36 8.60 19.84 11.73
N CYS A 37 8.77 18.51 11.68
CA CYS A 37 8.63 17.74 10.45
C CYS A 37 7.19 17.69 9.89
N ALA A 38 6.17 17.94 10.72
CA ALA A 38 4.76 17.72 10.37
C ALA A 38 4.20 18.76 9.38
N HIS A 39 4.87 19.91 9.23
CA HIS A 39 4.41 21.04 8.40
C HIS A 39 4.96 21.04 6.96
N LEU A 40 5.84 20.10 6.59
CA LEU A 40 6.74 20.24 5.43
C LEU A 40 6.36 19.45 4.16
N THR A 41 5.27 18.67 4.17
CA THR A 41 5.04 17.64 3.14
C THR A 41 3.68 17.73 2.46
N GLY A 42 3.41 18.88 1.83
CA GLY A 42 2.32 19.02 0.86
C GLY A 42 2.51 18.09 -0.34
N SER A 43 1.48 17.29 -0.63
CA SER A 43 1.21 16.55 -1.88
C SER A 43 2.34 16.31 -2.90
N TRP A 44 3.21 15.31 -2.67
CA TRP A 44 4.15 14.81 -3.69
C TRP A 44 3.60 13.59 -4.43
N ASN A 45 3.30 13.76 -5.73
CA ASN A 45 3.17 12.66 -6.69
C ASN A 45 3.36 13.16 -8.15
N LYS A 46 4.61 13.25 -8.60
CA LYS A 46 5.00 13.35 -10.04
C LYS A 46 5.72 12.10 -10.53
N ASP A 47 6.33 11.35 -9.61
CA ASP A 47 6.89 10.05 -9.87
C ASP A 47 5.84 9.12 -10.49
N VAL A 48 6.22 8.52 -11.62
CA VAL A 48 5.48 7.44 -12.28
C VAL A 48 5.68 6.16 -11.46
N SER A 49 5.11 6.15 -10.25
CA SER A 49 5.08 5.02 -9.35
C SER A 49 4.11 3.98 -9.92
N ILE A 50 4.60 3.15 -10.84
CA ILE A 50 3.79 2.14 -11.52
C ILE A 50 3.48 0.96 -10.58
N ASN A 51 2.68 1.23 -9.56
CA ASN A 51 2.21 0.29 -8.57
C ASN A 51 1.20 -0.68 -9.24
N PRO A 52 1.31 -2.01 -9.07
CA PRO A 52 0.32 -2.94 -9.60
C PRO A 52 -1.08 -2.82 -8.93
N SER A 53 -1.22 -1.93 -7.94
CA SER A 53 -2.25 -1.96 -6.91
C SER A 53 -3.67 -1.58 -7.29
N SER A 54 -3.91 -0.89 -8.42
CA SER A 54 -5.29 -0.69 -8.90
C SER A 54 -6.03 -2.01 -9.18
N SER A 55 -5.29 -3.12 -9.31
CA SER A 55 -5.81 -4.47 -9.54
C SER A 55 -5.76 -5.42 -8.32
N PHE A 56 -4.91 -5.16 -7.31
CA PHE A 56 -4.69 -6.10 -6.19
C PHE A 56 -5.99 -6.40 -5.44
N ALA A 57 -6.91 -5.43 -5.38
CA ALA A 57 -8.20 -5.58 -4.71
C ALA A 57 -9.20 -6.52 -5.44
N GLU A 58 -9.14 -6.70 -6.76
CA GLU A 58 -10.14 -7.48 -7.52
C GLU A 58 -9.73 -8.92 -7.89
N ARG A 59 -8.43 -9.28 -8.00
CA ARG A 59 -8.00 -10.59 -8.55
C ARG A 59 -7.28 -11.55 -7.59
N ALA A 60 -6.56 -11.09 -6.57
CA ALA A 60 -5.63 -11.92 -5.79
C ALA A 60 -6.27 -13.05 -4.96
N LEU A 61 -7.60 -13.10 -4.86
CA LEU A 61 -8.37 -14.08 -4.07
C LEU A 61 -9.51 -14.77 -4.85
N SER A 62 -9.61 -14.53 -6.16
CA SER A 62 -10.78 -14.91 -6.99
C SER A 62 -10.49 -16.07 -7.94
N ARG A 63 -9.89 -17.17 -7.45
CA ARG A 63 -9.85 -18.46 -8.18
C ARG A 63 -10.08 -19.67 -7.27
N GLY A 64 -11.36 -20.02 -7.18
CA GLY A 64 -11.85 -21.32 -6.72
C GLY A 64 -12.99 -21.78 -7.62
N ASP A 65 -12.70 -21.91 -8.93
CA ASP A 65 -13.68 -22.32 -9.95
C ASP A 65 -13.13 -23.54 -10.73
N PRO A 66 -13.63 -24.76 -10.46
CA PRO A 66 -13.20 -25.99 -11.13
C PRO A 66 -14.09 -26.29 -12.34
N SER A 67 -14.15 -25.39 -13.33
CA SER A 67 -14.93 -25.63 -14.56
C SER A 67 -14.26 -25.07 -15.82
N CYS A 68 -13.34 -25.86 -16.41
CA CYS A 68 -13.03 -25.94 -17.85
C CYS A 68 -11.81 -26.85 -18.08
N TYR A 69 -12.00 -28.11 -18.46
CA TYR A 69 -11.20 -28.90 -19.43
C TYR A 69 -11.84 -30.31 -19.60
N PRO A 70 -11.79 -30.94 -20.79
CA PRO A 70 -12.49 -32.19 -21.06
C PRO A 70 -11.79 -33.43 -20.45
N LEU A 71 -12.59 -34.40 -20.00
CA LEU A 71 -12.14 -35.64 -19.35
C LEU A 71 -11.70 -36.73 -20.34
N PRO A 72 -10.56 -37.39 -20.10
CA PRO A 72 -10.32 -38.78 -20.49
C PRO A 72 -10.71 -39.76 -19.36
N GLN A 73 -10.94 -41.03 -19.70
CA GLN A 73 -11.62 -42.00 -18.84
C GLN A 73 -10.73 -42.68 -17.78
N THR A 74 -11.29 -42.77 -16.56
CA THR A 74 -11.14 -43.84 -15.55
C THR A 74 -9.79 -44.54 -15.34
N ARG A 75 -9.23 -44.38 -14.13
CA ARG A 75 -8.79 -45.51 -13.28
C ARG A 75 -8.97 -45.17 -11.80
N ARG A 76 -9.58 -46.08 -11.03
CA ARG A 76 -9.82 -45.91 -9.59
C ARG A 76 -8.53 -46.13 -8.80
N CYS A 77 -8.06 -45.10 -8.10
CA CYS A 77 -7.20 -45.23 -6.93
C CYS A 77 -7.81 -44.44 -5.78
N ARG A 78 -7.92 -45.04 -4.59
CA ARG A 78 -8.37 -44.34 -3.37
C ARG A 78 -7.20 -43.55 -2.81
N SER A 79 -7.37 -42.25 -2.61
CA SER A 79 -6.51 -41.45 -1.74
C SER A 79 -7.37 -40.56 -0.84
N SER A 80 -6.99 -40.46 0.43
CA SER A 80 -7.74 -39.78 1.49
C SER A 80 -7.45 -38.29 1.51
N SER A 81 -8.42 -37.46 1.12
CA SER A 81 -8.33 -36.01 1.24
C SER A 81 -8.64 -35.55 2.68
N SER A 82 -7.61 -35.09 3.40
CA SER A 82 -7.73 -34.51 4.73
C SER A 82 -8.28 -33.07 4.68
N SER A 83 -9.59 -32.92 4.56
CA SER A 83 -10.26 -31.64 4.77
C SER A 83 -10.42 -31.38 6.27
N ALA A 84 -9.54 -30.57 6.85
CA ALA A 84 -9.69 -30.09 8.22
C ALA A 84 -10.87 -29.10 8.31
N GLY A 85 -12.06 -29.65 8.57
CA GLY A 85 -13.22 -28.84 8.94
C GLY A 85 -13.13 -28.51 10.42
N ASP A 86 -12.82 -27.26 10.74
CA ASP A 86 -12.69 -26.80 12.13
C ASP A 86 -13.97 -27.04 12.92
N LYS A 87 -13.87 -27.95 13.90
CA LYS A 87 -14.95 -28.25 14.83
C LYS A 87 -15.13 -27.06 15.75
N TRP A 88 -16.38 -26.59 15.86
CA TRP A 88 -16.75 -25.63 16.88
C TRP A 88 -16.90 -26.35 18.23
N SER A 89 -15.77 -26.71 18.84
CA SER A 89 -15.70 -27.30 20.19
C SER A 89 -15.44 -26.19 21.21
N GLY A 90 -16.52 -25.66 21.80
CA GLY A 90 -16.42 -24.63 22.83
C GLY A 90 -16.18 -25.23 24.21
N ALA A 91 -15.20 -24.66 24.93
CA ALA A 91 -14.99 -24.87 26.36
C ALA A 91 -14.58 -23.54 27.02
N HIS A 92 -15.49 -22.57 27.05
CA HIS A 92 -15.41 -21.39 27.92
C HIS A 92 -16.80 -20.76 28.11
N GLU A 93 -17.65 -21.44 28.87
CA GLU A 93 -18.83 -20.79 29.47
C GLU A 93 -18.41 -20.11 30.78
N ARG A 94 -18.51 -18.78 30.85
CA ARG A 94 -18.61 -18.06 32.14
C ARG A 94 -19.87 -17.18 32.13
N SER A 95 -20.90 -17.75 32.75
CA SER A 95 -22.08 -17.11 33.38
C SER A 95 -22.68 -15.86 32.72
N TRP A 96 -23.74 -16.07 31.94
CA TRP A 96 -24.83 -15.09 31.75
C TRP A 96 -26.17 -15.83 31.89
N ALA A 97 -26.61 -16.09 33.12
CA ALA A 97 -27.88 -16.75 33.43
C ALA A 97 -28.45 -16.29 34.78
N ALA A 98 -29.80 -16.28 34.88
CA ALA A 98 -30.70 -15.71 35.91
C ALA A 98 -31.27 -14.34 35.49
N SER A 99 -32.58 -14.08 35.40
CA SER A 99 -33.81 -14.87 35.69
C SER A 99 -34.90 -14.54 34.64
N SER A 100 -36.16 -15.01 34.63
CA SER A 100 -36.99 -15.73 35.63
C SER A 100 -37.94 -16.76 34.96
N ILE A 101 -39.21 -16.86 35.41
CA ILE A 101 -40.28 -17.73 34.90
C ILE A 101 -41.53 -16.87 34.65
N ASP A 102 -42.08 -16.89 33.43
CA ASP A 102 -43.53 -17.08 33.16
C ASP A 102 -43.74 -17.43 31.66
N GLY A 103 -44.95 -17.86 31.29
CA GLY A 103 -45.26 -18.56 30.04
C GLY A 103 -45.64 -17.72 28.81
N SER A 104 -45.97 -18.45 27.74
CA SER A 104 -46.59 -18.01 26.48
C SER A 104 -45.86 -16.94 25.63
N HIS A 105 -44.62 -17.21 25.22
CA HIS A 105 -44.17 -17.14 23.82
C HIS A 105 -42.79 -17.82 23.72
N ARG A 106 -42.61 -18.86 22.89
CA ARG A 106 -41.31 -19.54 22.77
C ARG A 106 -40.26 -18.59 22.16
N ALA A 107 -39.46 -17.94 23.01
CA ALA A 107 -38.29 -17.20 22.57
C ALA A 107 -37.28 -18.16 21.94
N SER A 108 -36.91 -17.91 20.67
CA SER A 108 -35.89 -18.69 19.97
C SER A 108 -34.58 -18.65 20.75
N HIS A 109 -34.12 -19.82 21.22
CA HIS A 109 -32.89 -19.93 22.00
C HIS A 109 -31.70 -19.51 21.13
N PRO A 110 -30.70 -18.75 21.62
CA PRO A 110 -29.54 -18.32 20.82
C PRO A 110 -28.89 -19.38 19.90
N ARG A 111 -28.84 -20.65 20.30
CA ARG A 111 -28.35 -21.77 19.47
C ARG A 111 -29.21 -22.01 18.21
N GLN A 112 -30.53 -21.81 18.29
CA GLN A 112 -31.46 -21.93 17.16
C GLN A 112 -31.25 -20.82 16.13
N ILE A 113 -31.10 -19.56 16.58
CA ILE A 113 -30.81 -18.41 15.70
C ILE A 113 -29.50 -18.64 14.95
N THR A 114 -28.45 -19.11 15.63
CA THR A 114 -27.18 -19.45 14.98
C THR A 114 -27.31 -20.59 13.97
N ALA A 115 -28.09 -21.63 14.29
CA ALA A 115 -28.35 -22.73 13.35
C ALA A 115 -29.10 -22.23 12.10
N GLN A 116 -30.13 -21.40 12.27
CA GLN A 116 -30.88 -20.80 11.17
C GLN A 116 -29.99 -19.94 10.27
N LEU A 117 -29.16 -19.06 10.85
CA LEU A 117 -28.15 -18.28 10.10
C LEU A 117 -27.14 -19.18 9.37
N LYS A 118 -26.68 -20.27 10.00
CA LYS A 118 -25.72 -21.22 9.40
C LYS A 118 -26.31 -21.97 8.20
N HIS A 119 -27.61 -22.25 8.21
CA HIS A 119 -28.30 -22.95 7.13
C HIS A 119 -28.86 -22.01 6.05
N ALA A 120 -28.92 -20.70 6.29
CA ALA A 120 -29.35 -19.70 5.32
C ALA A 120 -28.45 -19.70 4.07
N GLN A 121 -29.08 -19.85 2.88
CA GLN A 121 -28.39 -19.83 1.59
C GLN A 121 -28.62 -18.49 0.89
N GLY A 122 -27.54 -17.73 0.69
CA GLY A 122 -27.58 -16.41 0.05
C GLY A 122 -28.03 -15.27 0.96
N ALA A 123 -27.70 -14.04 0.57
CA ALA A 123 -27.95 -12.84 1.35
C ALA A 123 -29.41 -12.66 1.77
N ARG A 124 -30.39 -12.93 0.89
CA ARG A 124 -31.82 -12.81 1.23
C ARG A 124 -32.21 -13.70 2.41
N ALA A 125 -31.83 -14.98 2.38
CA ALA A 125 -32.12 -15.89 3.48
C ALA A 125 -31.41 -15.49 4.78
N ILE A 126 -30.21 -14.89 4.70
CA ILE A 126 -29.51 -14.36 5.88
C ILE A 126 -30.31 -13.17 6.45
N LEU A 127 -30.70 -12.22 5.61
CA LEU A 127 -31.45 -11.02 6.00
C LEU A 127 -32.86 -11.34 6.53
N ASP A 128 -33.55 -12.32 5.95
CA ASP A 128 -34.83 -12.83 6.46
C ASP A 128 -34.69 -13.34 7.91
N ASN A 129 -33.60 -14.04 8.23
CA ASN A 129 -33.35 -14.54 9.59
C ASN A 129 -32.90 -13.42 10.55
N VAL A 130 -32.11 -12.45 10.06
CA VAL A 130 -31.76 -11.24 10.81
C VAL A 130 -33.01 -10.44 11.16
N GLY A 131 -33.91 -10.18 10.19
CA GLY A 131 -35.14 -9.42 10.41
C GLY A 131 -36.10 -10.11 11.37
N LYS A 132 -36.34 -11.42 11.21
CA LYS A 132 -37.20 -12.22 12.11
C LYS A 132 -36.72 -12.24 13.57
N HIS A 133 -35.44 -11.99 13.82
CA HIS A 133 -34.81 -12.15 15.13
C HIS A 133 -34.05 -10.90 15.59
N LEU A 134 -34.27 -9.75 14.96
CA LEU A 134 -33.44 -8.54 15.12
C LEU A 134 -33.24 -8.13 16.59
N GLU A 135 -34.32 -8.05 17.35
CA GLU A 135 -34.32 -7.71 18.79
C GLU A 135 -33.65 -8.76 19.70
N LYS A 136 -33.45 -9.97 19.18
CA LYS A 136 -32.87 -11.14 19.88
C LYS A 136 -31.46 -11.47 19.43
N LEU A 137 -30.90 -10.70 18.48
CA LEU A 137 -29.51 -10.86 18.06
C LEU A 137 -28.57 -10.35 19.15
N ASN A 138 -27.48 -11.07 19.36
CA ASN A 138 -26.39 -10.69 20.24
C ASN A 138 -25.09 -10.47 19.42
N PRO A 139 -23.95 -10.12 20.04
CA PRO A 139 -22.69 -9.91 19.31
C PRO A 139 -22.26 -11.12 18.46
N ILE A 140 -22.50 -12.35 18.92
CA ILE A 140 -22.17 -13.58 18.16
C ILE A 140 -23.04 -13.68 16.89
N HIS A 141 -24.34 -13.38 17.00
CA HIS A 141 -25.23 -13.42 15.83
C HIS A 141 -24.93 -12.29 14.84
N ALA A 142 -24.66 -11.08 15.33
CA ALA A 142 -24.39 -9.92 14.47
C ALA A 142 -23.10 -10.09 13.64
N SER A 143 -22.00 -10.47 14.30
CA SER A 143 -20.72 -10.75 13.63
C SER A 143 -20.80 -11.95 12.67
N PHE A 144 -21.55 -13.00 13.05
CA PHE A 144 -21.74 -14.16 12.18
C PHE A 144 -22.57 -13.81 10.93
N ALA A 145 -23.66 -13.04 11.06
CA ALA A 145 -24.45 -12.57 9.93
C ALA A 145 -23.62 -11.70 8.97
N LEU A 146 -22.85 -10.73 9.48
CA LEU A 146 -21.95 -9.91 8.66
C LEU A 146 -20.89 -10.74 7.91
N ASN A 147 -20.28 -11.73 8.59
CA ASN A 147 -19.29 -12.61 7.97
C ASN A 147 -19.92 -13.50 6.89
N LEU A 148 -21.16 -13.98 7.08
CA LEU A 148 -21.91 -14.72 6.05
C LEU A 148 -22.26 -13.83 4.85
N LEU A 149 -22.73 -12.60 5.07
CA LEU A 149 -23.01 -11.64 4.00
C LEU A 149 -21.74 -11.28 3.21
N GLY A 150 -20.60 -11.06 3.89
CA GLY A 150 -19.31 -10.84 3.25
C GLY A 150 -18.80 -12.04 2.42
N LYS A 151 -19.10 -13.28 2.86
CA LYS A 151 -18.83 -14.50 2.06
C LYS A 151 -19.77 -14.65 0.87
N ASP A 152 -21.02 -14.20 0.98
CA ASP A 152 -21.97 -14.22 -0.12
C ASP A 152 -21.65 -13.16 -1.19
N ALA A 153 -21.10 -12.02 -0.77
CA ALA A 153 -20.65 -10.96 -1.67
C ALA A 153 -19.59 -11.42 -2.68
N SER A 154 -18.67 -12.31 -2.27
CA SER A 154 -17.67 -12.89 -3.17
C SER A 154 -18.23 -13.90 -4.20
N ARG A 155 -19.51 -14.27 -4.10
CA ARG A 155 -20.18 -15.25 -4.98
C ARG A 155 -21.23 -14.64 -5.91
N ASN A 156 -21.72 -13.44 -5.59
CA ASN A 156 -22.79 -12.78 -6.34
C ASN A 156 -22.28 -12.00 -7.56
N ARG A 157 -23.14 -11.84 -8.57
CA ARG A 157 -22.87 -10.96 -9.72
C ARG A 157 -22.80 -9.50 -9.25
N LYS A 158 -21.80 -8.75 -9.76
CA LYS A 158 -21.56 -7.33 -9.41
C LYS A 158 -22.87 -6.52 -9.52
N GLY A 159 -23.23 -5.82 -8.44
CA GLY A 159 -24.42 -4.94 -8.37
C GLY A 159 -25.63 -5.52 -7.62
N GLN A 160 -25.99 -6.80 -7.80
CA GLN A 160 -27.25 -7.34 -7.27
C GLN A 160 -27.34 -7.28 -5.73
N LEU A 161 -26.25 -7.62 -5.03
CA LEU A 161 -26.21 -7.55 -3.57
C LEU A 161 -26.25 -6.11 -3.05
N ARG A 162 -25.61 -5.16 -3.75
CA ARG A 162 -25.60 -3.73 -3.38
C ARG A 162 -27.02 -3.17 -3.31
N ASP A 163 -27.83 -3.50 -4.30
CA ASP A 163 -29.18 -2.93 -4.44
C ASP A 163 -30.18 -3.59 -3.50
N LEU A 164 -29.93 -4.85 -3.09
CA LEU A 164 -30.60 -5.49 -1.95
C LEU A 164 -30.26 -4.76 -0.64
N LEU A 165 -28.96 -4.70 -0.28
CA LEU A 165 -28.53 -4.18 1.03
C LEU A 165 -28.87 -2.70 1.24
N ARG A 166 -28.89 -1.89 0.18
CA ARG A 166 -29.24 -0.46 0.26
C ARG A 166 -30.64 -0.20 0.82
N ASN A 167 -31.59 -1.07 0.50
CA ASN A 167 -33.02 -0.88 0.79
C ASN A 167 -33.56 -1.85 1.85
N ASP A 168 -32.69 -2.69 2.43
CA ASP A 168 -33.08 -3.75 3.36
C ASP A 168 -33.02 -3.26 4.83
N GLY A 169 -34.18 -3.20 5.47
CA GLY A 169 -34.30 -2.75 6.86
C GLY A 169 -33.64 -3.69 7.88
N ALA A 170 -33.53 -4.98 7.59
CA ALA A 170 -32.84 -5.93 8.46
C ALA A 170 -31.32 -5.74 8.40
N PHE A 171 -30.77 -5.41 7.22
CA PHE A 171 -29.36 -5.02 7.08
C PHE A 171 -29.06 -3.69 7.78
N ALA A 172 -29.92 -2.67 7.61
CA ALA A 172 -29.78 -1.40 8.33
C ALA A 172 -29.82 -1.61 9.86
N GLY A 173 -30.76 -2.43 10.34
CA GLY A 173 -30.83 -2.83 11.76
C GLY A 173 -29.59 -3.60 12.23
N LEU A 174 -29.04 -4.50 11.42
CA LEU A 174 -27.81 -5.24 11.72
C LEU A 174 -26.59 -4.31 11.87
N LEU A 175 -26.46 -3.28 11.03
CA LEU A 175 -25.41 -2.28 11.19
C LEU A 175 -25.59 -1.47 12.48
N GLN A 176 -26.80 -1.04 12.82
CA GLN A 176 -27.07 -0.32 14.08
C GLN A 176 -26.82 -1.19 15.32
N LEU A 177 -27.19 -2.48 15.29
CA LEU A 177 -26.84 -3.42 16.35
C LEU A 177 -25.33 -3.64 16.45
N THR A 178 -24.61 -3.70 15.32
CA THR A 178 -23.15 -3.82 15.30
C THR A 178 -22.49 -2.58 15.92
N LYS A 179 -22.99 -1.38 15.62
CA LYS A 179 -22.56 -0.12 16.26
C LYS A 179 -22.81 -0.14 17.78
N ARG A 180 -23.99 -0.57 18.21
CA ARG A 180 -24.36 -0.69 19.63
C ARG A 180 -23.49 -1.70 20.38
N PHE A 181 -23.33 -2.90 19.83
CA PHE A 181 -22.54 -3.99 20.40
C PHE A 181 -21.03 -3.81 20.24
N ALA A 182 -20.56 -2.72 19.63
CA ALA A 182 -19.17 -2.59 19.21
C ALA A 182 -18.15 -2.83 20.34
N THR A 183 -18.46 -2.36 21.56
CA THR A 183 -17.60 -2.54 22.74
C THR A 183 -17.96 -3.74 23.62
N GLU A 184 -18.93 -4.56 23.19
CA GLU A 184 -19.36 -5.83 23.81
C GLU A 184 -18.90 -7.07 23.02
N PHE A 185 -18.39 -6.90 21.80
CA PHE A 185 -17.82 -8.01 21.03
C PHE A 185 -16.58 -8.60 21.71
N PRO A 186 -16.52 -9.94 21.89
CA PRO A 186 -15.24 -10.61 22.06
C PRO A 186 -14.37 -10.45 20.80
N ALA A 187 -13.05 -10.53 20.96
CA ALA A 187 -12.08 -10.19 19.92
C ALA A 187 -12.28 -10.94 18.58
N ARG A 188 -12.65 -12.22 18.65
CA ARG A 188 -12.94 -13.07 17.49
C ARG A 188 -14.17 -12.59 16.72
N GLU A 189 -15.24 -12.25 17.41
CA GLU A 189 -16.47 -11.73 16.83
C GLU A 189 -16.27 -10.32 16.26
N LEU A 190 -15.50 -9.44 16.92
CA LEU A 190 -15.14 -8.12 16.39
C LEU A 190 -14.35 -8.25 15.07
N SER A 191 -13.32 -9.09 15.05
CA SER A 191 -12.53 -9.38 13.84
C SER A 191 -13.39 -9.91 12.70
N ASN A 192 -14.32 -10.83 12.99
CA ASN A 192 -15.27 -11.37 12.01
C ASN A 192 -16.26 -10.32 11.48
N ALA A 193 -16.76 -9.41 12.33
CA ALA A 193 -17.65 -8.33 11.93
C ALA A 193 -16.93 -7.35 10.99
N LEU A 194 -15.73 -6.89 11.37
CA LEU A 194 -14.94 -5.95 10.56
C LEU A 194 -14.50 -6.56 9.22
N HIS A 195 -14.04 -7.82 9.21
CA HIS A 195 -13.72 -8.55 7.97
C HIS A 195 -14.95 -8.77 7.08
N GLY A 196 -16.13 -9.03 7.67
CA GLY A 196 -17.40 -9.13 6.93
C GLY A 196 -17.77 -7.82 6.24
N ILE A 197 -17.71 -6.70 6.97
CA ILE A 197 -17.94 -5.34 6.47
C ILE A 197 -16.93 -5.00 5.35
N ALA A 198 -15.64 -5.27 5.56
CA ALA A 198 -14.61 -5.03 4.56
C ALA A 198 -14.84 -5.84 3.27
N LYS A 199 -15.29 -7.11 3.36
CA LYS A 199 -15.69 -7.87 2.16
C LYS A 199 -16.89 -7.25 1.45
N LEU A 200 -17.91 -6.78 2.16
CA LEU A 200 -19.03 -6.06 1.53
C LEU A 200 -18.55 -4.82 0.79
N CYS A 201 -17.56 -4.10 1.32
CA CYS A 201 -16.91 -2.97 0.64
C CYS A 201 -16.09 -3.40 -0.58
N GLN A 202 -15.26 -4.45 -0.47
CA GLN A 202 -14.43 -4.99 -1.56
C GLN A 202 -15.26 -5.31 -2.82
N TYR A 203 -16.39 -5.99 -2.62
CA TYR A 203 -17.30 -6.38 -3.71
C TYR A 203 -18.33 -5.29 -4.07
N LYS A 204 -18.13 -4.05 -3.59
CA LYS A 204 -18.94 -2.86 -3.89
C LYS A 204 -20.42 -3.03 -3.52
N ALA A 205 -20.70 -3.90 -2.55
CA ALA A 205 -22.03 -4.15 -1.98
C ALA A 205 -22.36 -3.16 -0.85
N LEU A 206 -21.35 -2.67 -0.14
CA LEU A 206 -21.43 -1.60 0.85
C LEU A 206 -20.48 -0.47 0.46
N ALA A 207 -20.83 0.78 0.76
CA ALA A 207 -19.96 1.93 0.52
C ALA A 207 -19.05 2.16 1.74
N ALA A 208 -17.73 1.97 1.58
CA ALA A 208 -16.74 2.16 2.67
C ALA A 208 -16.75 3.59 3.25
N ARG A 209 -17.02 4.60 2.41
CA ARG A 209 -17.13 6.02 2.79
C ARG A 209 -18.58 6.49 3.06
N GLY A 210 -19.55 5.57 3.13
CA GLY A 210 -20.92 5.93 3.51
C GLY A 210 -21.02 6.23 4.99
N ALA A 211 -21.77 7.26 5.40
CA ALA A 211 -21.84 7.75 6.78
C ALA A 211 -22.10 6.63 7.81
N THR A 212 -23.12 5.80 7.60
CA THR A 212 -23.41 4.66 8.48
C THR A 212 -22.27 3.64 8.56
N THR A 213 -21.56 3.38 7.47
CA THR A 213 -20.39 2.49 7.47
C THR A 213 -19.25 3.09 8.30
N VAL A 214 -19.01 4.40 8.16
CA VAL A 214 -17.98 5.14 8.91
C VAL A 214 -18.29 5.11 10.41
N GLU A 215 -19.52 5.42 10.81
CA GLU A 215 -19.98 5.36 12.21
C GLU A 215 -19.86 3.97 12.84
N VAL A 216 -20.13 2.90 12.06
CA VAL A 216 -19.97 1.52 12.53
C VAL A 216 -18.49 1.18 12.71
N ILE A 217 -17.62 1.61 11.79
CA ILE A 217 -16.17 1.38 11.91
C ILE A 217 -15.61 2.16 13.12
N GLU A 218 -16.01 3.41 13.33
CA GLU A 218 -15.58 4.22 14.49
C GLU A 218 -16.02 3.60 15.83
N ALA A 219 -17.22 3.02 15.90
CA ALA A 219 -17.64 2.25 17.06
C ALA A 219 -16.79 0.98 17.24
N LEU A 220 -16.48 0.26 16.14
CA LEU A 220 -15.61 -0.92 16.15
C LEU A 220 -14.16 -0.58 16.50
N ASP A 221 -13.65 0.61 16.17
CA ASP A 221 -12.34 1.10 16.62
C ASP A 221 -12.31 1.17 18.17
N ALA A 222 -13.35 1.74 18.80
CA ALA A 222 -13.49 1.76 20.26
C ALA A 222 -13.68 0.37 20.89
N GLY A 223 -14.29 -0.57 20.16
CA GLY A 223 -14.35 -1.98 20.53
C GLY A 223 -12.99 -2.67 20.48
N LEU A 224 -12.24 -2.43 19.40
CA LEU A 224 -10.92 -2.98 19.16
C LEU A 224 -9.93 -2.54 20.24
N VAL A 225 -9.98 -1.28 20.70
CA VAL A 225 -9.18 -0.81 21.85
C VAL A 225 -9.40 -1.66 23.10
N LYS A 226 -10.64 -2.11 23.38
CA LYS A 226 -10.95 -2.95 24.55
C LYS A 226 -10.52 -4.41 24.37
N CYS A 227 -10.73 -4.99 23.20
CA CYS A 227 -10.57 -6.43 22.98
C CYS A 227 -9.30 -6.84 22.21
N ALA A 228 -8.47 -5.90 21.72
CA ALA A 228 -7.27 -6.23 20.94
C ALA A 228 -6.33 -7.19 21.67
N GLY A 229 -6.26 -7.11 23.01
CA GLY A 229 -5.49 -8.01 23.85
C GLY A 229 -5.88 -9.49 23.72
N ASP A 230 -7.10 -9.81 23.27
CA ASP A 230 -7.59 -11.18 23.11
C ASP A 230 -7.62 -11.63 21.63
N LEU A 231 -7.05 -10.85 20.71
CA LEU A 231 -6.93 -11.26 19.30
C LEU A 231 -5.90 -12.38 19.14
N GLU A 232 -6.36 -13.50 18.58
CA GLU A 232 -5.53 -14.57 18.03
C GLU A 232 -4.84 -14.13 16.72
N PRO A 233 -3.78 -14.83 16.25
CA PRO A 233 -3.05 -14.46 15.03
C PRO A 233 -3.90 -14.28 13.77
N GLN A 234 -4.93 -15.13 13.61
CA GLN A 234 -5.91 -14.97 12.53
C GLN A 234 -6.69 -13.66 12.67
N GLY A 235 -7.15 -13.37 13.90
CA GLY A 235 -7.91 -12.19 14.24
C GLY A 235 -7.16 -10.91 13.91
N VAL A 236 -5.87 -10.84 14.29
CA VAL A 236 -4.95 -9.73 13.95
C VAL A 236 -4.85 -9.54 12.43
N SER A 237 -4.55 -10.61 11.68
CA SER A 237 -4.38 -10.52 10.22
C SER A 237 -5.67 -10.11 9.48
N ASN A 238 -6.83 -10.58 9.94
CA ASN A 238 -8.14 -10.21 9.41
C ASN A 238 -8.48 -8.73 9.66
N VAL A 239 -8.15 -8.21 10.85
CA VAL A 239 -8.41 -6.81 11.19
C VAL A 239 -7.54 -5.89 10.34
N TRP A 240 -6.22 -6.16 10.23
CA TRP A 240 -5.34 -5.40 9.33
C TRP A 240 -5.84 -5.42 7.88
N TRP A 241 -6.15 -6.61 7.36
CA TRP A 241 -6.70 -6.77 6.01
C TRP A 241 -7.99 -5.97 5.81
N ALA A 242 -8.86 -5.93 6.81
CA ALA A 242 -10.11 -5.18 6.74
C ALA A 242 -9.86 -3.67 6.58
N TYR A 243 -8.96 -3.07 7.35
CA TYR A 243 -8.60 -1.64 7.21
C TYR A 243 -7.97 -1.33 5.85
N ALA A 244 -7.06 -2.19 5.36
CA ALA A 244 -6.46 -2.06 4.04
C ALA A 244 -7.51 -2.03 2.92
N ILE A 245 -8.50 -2.93 2.97
CA ILE A 245 -9.62 -3.01 2.02
C ILE A 245 -10.60 -1.85 2.15
N LEU A 246 -10.82 -1.35 3.37
CA LEU A 246 -11.65 -0.17 3.63
C LEU A 246 -11.00 1.15 3.16
N GLY A 247 -9.69 1.11 2.84
CA GLY A 247 -8.95 2.30 2.39
C GLY A 247 -8.79 3.36 3.48
N ARG A 248 -8.73 2.94 4.76
CA ARG A 248 -8.50 3.81 5.92
C ARG A 248 -7.71 3.09 7.00
N ALA A 249 -6.90 3.82 7.76
CA ALA A 249 -6.32 3.31 9.00
C ALA A 249 -7.40 3.18 10.11
N PRO A 250 -7.12 2.42 11.19
CA PRO A 250 -7.86 2.52 12.45
C PRO A 250 -7.67 3.90 13.10
N SER A 251 -8.46 4.21 14.15
CA SER A 251 -8.12 5.30 15.09
C SER A 251 -6.71 5.15 15.66
N GLN A 252 -6.16 6.24 16.23
CA GLN A 252 -4.80 6.22 16.78
C GLN A 252 -4.66 5.21 17.93
N GLU A 253 -5.64 5.13 18.81
CA GLU A 253 -5.69 4.18 19.94
C GLU A 253 -5.89 2.75 19.44
N ALA A 254 -6.83 2.55 18.50
CA ALA A 254 -7.12 1.24 17.93
C ALA A 254 -5.91 0.67 17.17
N SER A 255 -5.19 1.53 16.44
CA SER A 255 -3.97 1.16 15.73
C SER A 255 -2.80 0.88 16.67
N ALA A 256 -2.65 1.62 17.77
CA ALA A 256 -1.63 1.35 18.77
C ALA A 256 -1.88 0.00 19.48
N ALA A 257 -3.14 -0.26 19.85
CA ALA A 257 -3.56 -1.53 20.44
C ALA A 257 -3.35 -2.70 19.47
N LEU A 258 -3.73 -2.55 18.20
CA LEU A 258 -3.57 -3.57 17.17
C LEU A 258 -2.09 -3.84 16.84
N ALA A 259 -1.25 -2.81 16.78
CA ALA A 259 0.20 -2.97 16.61
C ALA A 259 0.83 -3.72 17.79
N SER A 260 0.44 -3.40 19.03
CA SER A 260 0.93 -4.09 20.23
C SER A 260 0.59 -5.59 20.25
N VAL A 261 -0.65 -5.98 19.92
CA VAL A 261 -0.98 -7.41 19.78
C VAL A 261 -0.31 -8.04 18.55
N THR A 262 -0.04 -7.29 17.49
CA THR A 262 0.72 -7.79 16.32
C THR A 262 2.13 -8.22 16.74
N VAL A 263 2.84 -7.44 17.56
CA VAL A 263 4.15 -7.83 18.15
C VAL A 263 4.02 -9.17 18.88
N ARG A 264 3.02 -9.30 19.75
CA ARG A 264 2.82 -10.49 20.59
C ARG A 264 2.48 -11.75 19.77
N GLU A 265 1.66 -11.60 18.75
CA GLU A 265 1.11 -12.71 17.95
C GLU A 265 1.96 -13.09 16.72
N ALA A 266 2.88 -12.24 16.27
CA ALA A 266 3.74 -12.53 15.11
C ALA A 266 4.50 -13.87 15.27
N ARG A 267 4.90 -14.23 16.49
CA ARG A 267 5.53 -15.53 16.81
C ARG A 267 4.63 -16.76 16.59
N GLN A 268 3.30 -16.57 16.56
CA GLN A 268 2.28 -17.60 16.40
C GLN A 268 1.58 -17.58 15.03
N MET A 269 1.83 -16.56 14.20
CA MET A 269 1.27 -16.46 12.85
C MET A 269 1.72 -17.62 11.95
N SER A 270 0.78 -18.16 11.15
CA SER A 270 1.07 -19.03 10.01
C SER A 270 1.58 -18.19 8.83
N SER A 271 2.15 -18.83 7.81
CA SER A 271 2.50 -18.17 6.53
C SER A 271 1.38 -17.28 5.97
N GLN A 272 0.13 -17.77 6.00
CA GLN A 272 -1.04 -17.00 5.57
C GLN A 272 -1.28 -15.74 6.41
N HIS A 273 -1.20 -15.86 7.74
CA HIS A 273 -1.39 -14.70 8.63
C HIS A 273 -0.25 -13.69 8.50
N VAL A 274 0.98 -14.15 8.30
CA VAL A 274 2.14 -13.29 7.98
C VAL A 274 1.88 -12.56 6.66
N GLY A 275 1.62 -13.29 5.57
CA GLY A 275 1.42 -12.71 4.24
C GLY A 275 0.26 -11.71 4.15
N ASN A 276 -0.85 -12.00 4.85
CA ASN A 276 -1.99 -11.07 4.93
C ASN A 276 -1.65 -9.81 5.73
N THR A 277 -0.93 -9.94 6.84
CA THR A 277 -0.54 -8.79 7.69
C THR A 277 0.44 -7.88 6.97
N TRP A 278 1.47 -8.46 6.30
CA TRP A 278 2.39 -7.70 5.45
C TRP A 278 1.64 -7.02 4.30
N TRP A 279 0.82 -7.73 3.52
CA TRP A 279 0.05 -7.11 2.43
C TRP A 279 -0.84 -5.95 2.90
N ALA A 280 -1.48 -6.11 4.06
CA ALA A 280 -2.36 -5.09 4.63
C ALA A 280 -1.59 -3.84 5.08
N LEU A 281 -0.49 -4.00 5.82
CA LEU A 281 0.37 -2.89 6.24
C LEU A 281 1.03 -2.21 5.03
N GLY A 282 1.48 -2.98 4.04
CA GLY A 282 1.97 -2.46 2.76
C GLY A 282 0.93 -1.61 2.03
N SER A 283 -0.32 -2.06 2.00
CA SER A 283 -1.42 -1.33 1.38
C SER A 283 -1.78 -0.04 2.15
N LEU A 284 -1.74 -0.07 3.48
CA LEU A 284 -2.06 1.08 4.34
C LEU A 284 -0.96 2.15 4.37
N ILE A 285 0.31 1.75 4.27
CA ILE A 285 1.47 2.64 4.42
C ILE A 285 2.04 3.06 3.05
N GLY A 286 2.12 2.12 2.10
CA GLY A 286 2.66 2.36 0.76
C GLY A 286 1.63 2.63 -0.34
N GLY A 287 0.33 2.49 -0.05
CA GLY A 287 -0.75 2.75 -1.00
C GLY A 287 -1.08 4.24 -1.14
N GLU A 288 -1.79 4.60 -2.23
CA GLU A 288 -2.23 5.96 -2.57
C GLU A 288 -3.33 6.52 -1.63
N ILE A 289 -3.50 5.96 -0.44
CA ILE A 289 -4.63 6.24 0.45
C ILE A 289 -4.65 7.69 0.98
N GLN A 290 -3.55 8.48 0.87
CA GLN A 290 -3.48 9.88 1.33
C GLN A 290 -2.61 10.80 0.45
N PRO A 291 -3.13 11.99 0.11
CA PRO A 291 -2.56 13.26 0.61
C PRO A 291 -3.65 14.20 1.22
N PRO A 292 -3.29 15.29 1.92
CA PRO A 292 -2.19 15.46 2.89
C PRO A 292 -2.68 16.13 4.21
N PRO A 293 -1.82 16.37 5.22
CA PRO A 293 -0.51 15.77 5.49
C PRO A 293 -0.58 14.87 6.75
N PHE A 294 0.32 13.90 6.88
CA PHE A 294 0.44 13.03 8.07
C PHE A 294 -0.89 12.52 8.66
N ASN A 295 -1.43 11.43 8.11
CA ASN A 295 -2.16 10.52 8.99
C ASN A 295 -1.14 10.02 10.04
N GLY A 296 -1.22 10.56 11.26
CA GLY A 296 -0.29 10.26 12.34
C GLY A 296 -0.21 8.77 12.65
N VAL A 297 -1.29 8.03 12.37
CA VAL A 297 -1.38 6.58 12.49
C VAL A 297 -0.44 5.88 11.50
N VAL A 298 -0.46 6.26 10.22
CA VAL A 298 0.40 5.66 9.19
C VAL A 298 1.88 5.87 9.53
N ASN A 299 2.23 7.07 10.01
CA ASN A 299 3.60 7.39 10.42
C ASN A 299 4.02 6.63 11.69
N ALA A 300 3.10 6.46 12.65
CA ALA A 300 3.35 5.66 13.85
C ALA A 300 3.53 4.16 13.52
N LEU A 301 2.78 3.63 12.55
CA LEU A 301 2.96 2.25 12.06
C LEU A 301 4.26 2.07 11.27
N GLN A 302 4.63 3.04 10.44
CA GLN A 302 5.91 3.05 9.75
C GLN A 302 7.09 3.08 10.74
N GLN A 303 6.99 3.81 11.85
CA GLN A 303 8.01 3.93 12.89
C GLN A 303 7.89 2.92 14.04
N ASN A 304 7.11 1.83 13.88
CA ASN A 304 6.96 0.81 14.93
C ASN A 304 7.98 -0.33 14.76
N ASP A 305 9.21 -0.08 15.20
CA ASP A 305 10.34 -1.00 15.09
C ASP A 305 10.01 -2.39 15.66
N GLU A 306 9.37 -2.47 16.84
CA GLU A 306 9.01 -3.74 17.49
C GLU A 306 8.03 -4.57 16.64
N MET A 307 7.04 -3.93 16.02
CA MET A 307 6.06 -4.59 15.14
C MET A 307 6.74 -5.13 13.89
N TRP A 308 7.59 -4.33 13.24
CA TRP A 308 8.31 -4.76 12.04
C TRP A 308 9.30 -5.87 12.35
N GLN A 309 10.08 -5.77 13.43
CA GLN A 309 10.99 -6.84 13.86
C GLN A 309 10.24 -8.13 14.21
N GLY A 310 9.10 -8.04 14.90
CA GLY A 310 8.24 -9.21 15.15
C GLY A 310 7.73 -9.88 13.87
N LEU A 311 7.28 -9.09 12.89
CA LEU A 311 6.81 -9.57 11.59
C LEU A 311 7.94 -10.09 10.68
N ILE A 312 9.15 -9.54 10.83
CA ILE A 312 10.39 -10.02 10.20
C ILE A 312 10.72 -11.40 10.74
N GLU A 313 10.84 -11.56 12.06
CA GLU A 313 11.10 -12.87 12.69
C GLU A 313 10.01 -13.89 12.39
N ALA A 314 8.76 -13.44 12.21
CA ALA A 314 7.67 -14.29 11.72
C ALA A 314 7.92 -14.79 10.29
N ALA A 315 8.29 -13.91 9.36
CA ALA A 315 8.66 -14.31 8.02
C ALA A 315 9.89 -15.24 8.01
N LYS A 316 10.96 -14.91 8.75
CA LYS A 316 12.17 -15.74 8.88
C LYS A 316 11.84 -17.16 9.35
N ARG A 317 10.98 -17.30 10.39
CA ARG A 317 10.51 -18.59 10.90
C ARG A 317 9.74 -19.40 9.85
N GLU A 318 8.78 -18.79 9.15
CA GLU A 318 8.01 -19.53 8.15
C GLU A 318 8.91 -20.00 6.98
N VAL A 319 9.92 -19.19 6.56
CA VAL A 319 10.93 -19.61 5.56
C VAL A 319 11.72 -20.82 6.08
N ALA A 320 12.10 -20.81 7.35
CA ALA A 320 12.87 -21.88 7.98
C ALA A 320 12.10 -23.19 8.09
N LYS A 321 10.76 -23.15 8.30
CA LYS A 321 9.89 -24.34 8.29
C LYS A 321 9.87 -25.08 6.94
N GLY A 322 10.28 -24.43 5.85
CA GLY A 322 10.18 -25.00 4.50
C GLY A 322 8.73 -25.14 4.01
N THR A 323 7.78 -24.49 4.70
CA THR A 323 6.38 -24.42 4.27
C THR A 323 6.31 -23.74 2.90
N ARG A 324 5.49 -24.29 2.00
CA ARG A 324 5.30 -23.74 0.65
C ARG A 324 4.26 -22.62 0.72
N TYR A 325 4.69 -21.37 0.53
CA TYR A 325 3.82 -20.19 0.51
C TYR A 325 4.25 -19.14 -0.56
N PRO A 326 4.30 -19.52 -1.85
CA PRO A 326 4.81 -18.64 -2.90
C PRO A 326 4.08 -17.29 -3.03
N GLN A 327 2.78 -17.24 -2.73
CA GLN A 327 1.98 -16.02 -2.77
C GLN A 327 2.29 -15.10 -1.57
N GLU A 328 2.40 -15.66 -0.37
CA GLU A 328 2.65 -14.89 0.84
C GLU A 328 4.09 -14.35 0.89
N LEU A 329 5.05 -15.04 0.26
CA LEU A 329 6.39 -14.50 0.02
C LEU A 329 6.35 -13.30 -0.94
N ALA A 330 5.53 -13.36 -2.00
CA ALA A 330 5.32 -12.23 -2.89
C ALA A 330 4.65 -11.04 -2.18
N ASN A 331 3.71 -11.29 -1.26
CA ASN A 331 3.12 -10.25 -0.42
C ASN A 331 4.13 -9.58 0.53
N VAL A 332 5.04 -10.36 1.14
CA VAL A 332 6.12 -9.82 1.99
C VAL A 332 7.05 -8.94 1.16
N ALA A 333 7.55 -9.44 0.03
CA ALA A 333 8.44 -8.69 -0.86
C ALA A 333 7.77 -7.42 -1.42
N TRP A 334 6.52 -7.51 -1.88
CA TRP A 334 5.74 -6.35 -2.33
C TRP A 334 5.56 -5.33 -1.22
N SER A 335 5.24 -5.78 -0.01
CA SER A 335 5.08 -4.89 1.14
C SER A 335 6.39 -4.18 1.48
N LEU A 336 7.53 -4.87 1.49
CA LEU A 336 8.84 -4.26 1.76
C LEU A 336 9.17 -3.18 0.71
N ALA A 337 8.93 -3.46 -0.57
CA ALA A 337 9.16 -2.50 -1.65
C ALA A 337 8.20 -1.30 -1.60
N THR A 338 6.89 -1.51 -1.35
CA THR A 338 5.90 -0.43 -1.40
C THR A 338 5.92 0.49 -0.17
N THR A 339 6.29 -0.01 1.01
CA THR A 339 6.43 0.83 2.22
C THR A 339 7.70 1.66 2.22
N ARG A 340 8.66 1.35 1.33
CA ARG A 340 9.99 1.98 1.26
C ARG A 340 10.73 1.93 2.61
N GLN A 341 10.50 0.90 3.42
CA GLN A 341 11.24 0.73 4.67
C GLN A 341 12.73 0.47 4.39
N VAL A 342 13.59 0.83 5.34
CA VAL A 342 14.99 0.41 5.30
C VAL A 342 15.04 -1.11 5.46
N ILE A 343 15.48 -1.81 4.42
CA ILE A 343 15.63 -3.27 4.42
C ILE A 343 17.08 -3.58 4.79
N ASP A 344 17.30 -4.22 5.95
CA ASP A 344 18.62 -4.73 6.32
C ASP A 344 19.02 -5.96 5.48
N GLU A 345 20.33 -6.22 5.39
CA GLU A 345 20.86 -7.29 4.53
C GLU A 345 20.50 -8.70 5.02
N ASP A 346 20.29 -8.91 6.32
CA ASP A 346 19.91 -10.22 6.87
C ASP A 346 18.47 -10.59 6.48
N LEU A 347 17.55 -9.63 6.58
CA LEU A 347 16.19 -9.75 6.08
C LEU A 347 16.19 -9.97 4.57
N TRP A 348 16.98 -9.19 3.81
CA TRP A 348 17.06 -9.33 2.36
C TRP A 348 17.58 -10.71 1.94
N ALA A 349 18.66 -11.20 2.56
CA ALA A 349 19.22 -12.52 2.31
C ALA A 349 18.22 -13.66 2.61
N ILE A 350 17.35 -13.48 3.61
CA ILE A 350 16.30 -14.46 3.91
C ILE A 350 15.17 -14.44 2.87
N VAL A 351 14.81 -13.26 2.34
CA VAL A 351 13.92 -13.17 1.18
C VAL A 351 14.54 -13.87 -0.04
N GLN A 352 15.84 -13.66 -0.32
CA GLN A 352 16.54 -14.35 -1.42
C GLN A 352 16.52 -15.88 -1.25
N LYS A 353 16.86 -16.36 -0.05
CA LYS A 353 16.83 -17.80 0.30
C LYS A 353 15.42 -18.40 0.19
N ALA A 354 14.37 -17.63 0.47
CA ALA A 354 12.99 -18.05 0.29
C ALA A 354 12.61 -18.13 -1.20
N ILE A 355 13.01 -17.15 -2.01
CA ILE A 355 12.82 -17.13 -3.46
C ILE A 355 13.50 -18.34 -4.10
N ALA A 356 14.78 -18.57 -3.80
CA ALA A 356 15.57 -19.68 -4.33
C ALA A 356 14.94 -21.06 -4.06
N LYS A 357 14.24 -21.22 -2.93
CA LYS A 357 13.49 -22.44 -2.59
C LYS A 357 12.09 -22.51 -3.18
N GLY A 358 11.39 -21.37 -3.28
CA GLY A 358 9.94 -21.31 -3.53
C GLY A 358 9.53 -20.94 -4.96
N ALA A 359 10.42 -20.34 -5.78
CA ALA A 359 10.05 -19.84 -7.11
C ALA A 359 9.54 -20.95 -8.06
N GLY A 360 9.97 -22.20 -7.86
CA GLY A 360 9.47 -23.37 -8.60
C GLY A 360 7.95 -23.60 -8.49
N GLU A 361 7.30 -23.05 -7.47
CA GLU A 361 5.85 -23.21 -7.21
C GLU A 361 5.07 -21.90 -7.38
N MET A 362 5.76 -20.79 -7.67
CA MET A 362 5.12 -19.52 -7.99
C MET A 362 4.33 -19.61 -9.30
N ASN A 363 3.13 -19.04 -9.27
CA ASN A 363 2.36 -18.68 -10.47
C ASN A 363 2.91 -17.38 -11.09
N ALA A 364 2.50 -17.10 -12.33
CA ALA A 364 2.91 -15.91 -13.08
C ALA A 364 2.78 -14.59 -12.29
N HIS A 365 1.70 -14.45 -11.52
CA HIS A 365 1.46 -13.29 -10.67
C HIS A 365 2.52 -13.13 -9.59
N SER A 366 2.76 -14.18 -8.80
CA SER A 366 3.78 -14.18 -7.74
C SER A 366 5.19 -13.92 -8.29
N VAL A 367 5.54 -14.53 -9.44
CA VAL A 367 6.83 -14.29 -10.11
C VAL A 367 6.96 -12.81 -10.50
N SER A 368 5.95 -12.24 -11.16
CA SER A 368 5.97 -10.84 -11.60
C SER A 368 6.02 -9.85 -10.43
N THR A 369 5.36 -10.17 -9.30
CA THR A 369 5.38 -9.37 -8.07
C THR A 369 6.74 -9.41 -7.39
N ILE A 370 7.43 -10.54 -7.37
CA ILE A 370 8.81 -10.62 -6.85
C ILE A 370 9.75 -9.77 -7.73
N TRP A 371 9.67 -9.90 -9.06
CA TRP A 371 10.45 -9.05 -9.96
C TRP A 371 10.20 -7.56 -9.73
N TRP A 372 8.93 -7.18 -9.55
CA TRP A 372 8.56 -5.79 -9.25
C TRP A 372 9.14 -5.32 -7.92
N ALA A 373 9.09 -6.14 -6.87
CA ALA A 373 9.67 -5.80 -5.58
C ALA A 373 11.19 -5.57 -5.69
N HIS A 374 11.91 -6.45 -6.38
CA HIS A 374 13.33 -6.28 -6.69
C HIS A 374 13.62 -4.96 -7.44
N ALA A 375 12.84 -4.68 -8.49
CA ALA A 375 12.99 -3.47 -9.29
C ALA A 375 12.73 -2.19 -8.47
N VAL A 376 11.66 -2.15 -7.67
CA VAL A 376 11.29 -0.97 -6.86
C VAL A 376 12.21 -0.77 -5.65
N SER A 377 12.69 -1.84 -5.03
CA SER A 377 13.73 -1.77 -4.00
C SER A 377 15.13 -1.47 -4.58
N GLY A 378 15.30 -1.45 -5.91
CA GLY A 378 16.60 -1.23 -6.55
C GLY A 378 17.65 -2.29 -6.18
N ARG A 379 17.23 -3.52 -5.87
CA ARG A 379 18.10 -4.60 -5.38
C ARG A 379 18.06 -5.81 -6.31
N LEU A 380 19.21 -6.28 -6.76
CA LEU A 380 19.29 -7.49 -7.59
C LEU A 380 18.98 -8.77 -6.79
N PRO A 381 18.41 -9.81 -7.42
CA PRO A 381 18.40 -11.15 -6.83
C PRO A 381 19.81 -11.73 -6.77
N ASP A 382 20.09 -12.54 -5.74
CA ASP A 382 21.34 -13.30 -5.66
C ASP A 382 21.38 -14.41 -6.73
N GLY A 383 22.55 -15.02 -6.97
CA GLY A 383 22.70 -16.05 -8.02
C GLY A 383 21.66 -17.19 -7.95
N PRO A 384 21.46 -17.83 -6.78
CA PRO A 384 20.40 -18.82 -6.57
C PRO A 384 18.98 -18.29 -6.82
N ALA A 385 18.62 -17.12 -6.27
CA ALA A 385 17.30 -16.52 -6.42
C ALA A 385 17.03 -16.10 -7.88
N LEU A 386 18.01 -15.49 -8.54
CA LEU A 386 18.00 -15.12 -9.96
C LEU A 386 17.74 -16.35 -10.83
N THR A 387 18.49 -17.43 -10.62
CA THR A 387 18.33 -18.68 -11.37
C THR A 387 16.92 -19.25 -11.20
N ALA A 388 16.40 -19.27 -9.98
CA ALA A 388 15.08 -19.79 -9.66
C ALA A 388 13.94 -18.91 -10.24
N LEU A 389 14.08 -17.57 -10.18
CA LEU A 389 13.12 -16.63 -10.78
C LEU A 389 13.13 -16.69 -12.30
N CYS A 390 14.30 -16.79 -12.95
CA CYS A 390 14.38 -16.98 -14.39
C CYS A 390 13.64 -18.25 -14.82
N ALA A 391 13.92 -19.40 -14.19
CA ALA A 391 13.22 -20.65 -14.48
C ALA A 391 11.69 -20.58 -14.24
N ALA A 392 11.26 -19.88 -13.19
CA ALA A 392 9.84 -19.65 -12.91
C ALA A 392 9.17 -18.70 -13.93
N THR A 393 9.91 -17.73 -14.45
CA THR A 393 9.48 -16.80 -15.49
C THR A 393 9.32 -17.53 -16.83
N GLU A 394 10.30 -18.34 -17.24
CA GLU A 394 10.20 -19.17 -18.46
C GLU A 394 9.05 -20.18 -18.38
N ARG A 395 8.81 -20.76 -17.20
CA ARG A 395 7.65 -21.64 -16.97
C ARG A 395 6.33 -20.87 -17.09
N SER A 396 6.24 -19.68 -16.48
CA SER A 396 5.07 -18.80 -16.62
C SER A 396 4.82 -18.35 -18.06
N ALA A 397 5.89 -18.15 -18.84
CA ALA A 397 5.80 -17.85 -20.28
C ALA A 397 5.20 -19.02 -21.08
N ARG A 398 5.55 -20.28 -20.73
CA ARG A 398 4.97 -21.49 -21.35
C ARG A 398 3.54 -21.78 -20.91
N GLU A 399 3.21 -21.53 -19.64
CA GLU A 399 1.88 -21.75 -19.06
C GLU A 399 0.87 -20.63 -19.39
N GLY A 400 1.38 -19.45 -19.75
CA GLY A 400 0.61 -18.29 -20.18
C GLY A 400 0.60 -17.17 -19.14
N PHE A 401 1.30 -16.07 -19.43
CA PHE A 401 1.10 -14.82 -18.70
C PHE A 401 -0.24 -14.17 -19.08
N ASN A 402 -0.86 -13.46 -18.13
CA ASN A 402 -1.84 -12.43 -18.47
C ASN A 402 -1.12 -11.08 -18.73
N ALA A 403 -1.82 -10.16 -19.38
CA ALA A 403 -1.29 -8.85 -19.79
C ALA A 403 -0.69 -8.00 -18.64
N GLN A 404 -1.19 -8.14 -17.41
CA GLN A 404 -0.65 -7.40 -16.26
C GLN A 404 0.67 -7.99 -15.77
N ASP A 405 0.73 -9.31 -15.61
CA ASP A 405 1.91 -9.99 -15.06
C ASP A 405 3.09 -9.94 -16.05
N VAL A 406 2.83 -10.04 -17.36
CA VAL A 406 3.88 -9.89 -18.39
C VAL A 406 4.44 -8.47 -18.45
N ALA A 407 3.58 -7.44 -18.46
CA ALA A 407 4.00 -6.04 -18.47
C ALA A 407 4.79 -5.68 -17.20
N THR A 408 4.42 -6.27 -16.07
CA THR A 408 5.14 -6.13 -14.80
C THR A 408 6.51 -6.78 -14.86
N THR A 409 6.62 -7.99 -15.40
CA THR A 409 7.90 -8.71 -15.54
C THR A 409 8.86 -7.98 -16.50
N VAL A 410 8.39 -7.59 -17.69
CA VAL A 410 9.18 -6.84 -18.69
C VAL A 410 9.72 -5.54 -18.12
N TRP A 411 8.86 -4.72 -17.49
CA TRP A 411 9.28 -3.46 -16.88
C TRP A 411 10.30 -3.68 -15.76
N SER A 412 10.08 -4.66 -14.90
CA SER A 412 10.96 -4.89 -13.74
C SER A 412 12.36 -5.34 -14.16
N LEU A 413 12.46 -6.21 -15.16
CA LEU A 413 13.76 -6.65 -15.71
C LEU A 413 14.49 -5.50 -16.43
N ALA A 414 13.76 -4.66 -17.18
CA ALA A 414 14.32 -3.46 -17.81
C ALA A 414 14.81 -2.42 -16.78
N THR A 415 14.05 -2.18 -15.70
CA THR A 415 14.44 -1.33 -14.57
C THR A 415 15.73 -1.82 -13.92
N LEU A 416 15.81 -3.12 -13.58
CA LEU A 416 17.01 -3.70 -12.97
C LEU A 416 18.23 -3.67 -13.89
N SER A 417 18.03 -3.82 -15.20
CA SER A 417 19.10 -3.65 -16.19
C SER A 417 19.61 -2.20 -16.21
N SER A 418 18.69 -1.23 -16.25
CA SER A 418 19.01 0.20 -16.35
C SER A 418 19.64 0.78 -15.08
N LEU A 419 19.13 0.39 -13.91
CA LEU A 419 19.58 0.93 -12.62
C LEU A 419 20.80 0.20 -12.04
N ARG A 420 20.96 -1.09 -12.32
CA ARG A 420 21.93 -1.97 -11.64
C ARG A 420 22.81 -2.77 -12.59
N GLY A 421 22.79 -2.44 -13.89
CA GLY A 421 23.66 -3.04 -14.91
C GLY A 421 23.40 -4.53 -15.17
N MET A 422 22.26 -5.08 -14.72
CA MET A 422 21.94 -6.50 -14.92
C MET A 422 21.82 -6.80 -16.42
N PRO A 423 22.61 -7.75 -16.97
CA PRO A 423 22.38 -8.24 -18.33
C PRO A 423 20.98 -8.85 -18.41
N LEU A 424 20.20 -8.47 -19.42
CA LEU A 424 18.84 -9.00 -19.56
C LEU A 424 18.87 -10.53 -19.73
N PRO A 425 18.25 -11.30 -18.81
CA PRO A 425 18.27 -12.77 -18.87
C PRO A 425 17.34 -13.27 -19.98
N ARG A 426 17.57 -14.50 -20.46
CA ARG A 426 16.74 -15.13 -21.52
C ARG A 426 15.23 -15.10 -21.25
N CYS A 427 14.80 -15.16 -19.98
CA CYS A 427 13.38 -15.06 -19.64
C CYS A 427 12.76 -13.66 -19.92
N TYR A 428 13.59 -12.62 -20.09
CA TYR A 428 13.17 -11.33 -20.63
C TYR A 428 12.67 -11.48 -22.06
N ASP A 429 13.41 -12.17 -22.94
CA ASP A 429 13.03 -12.35 -24.35
C ASP A 429 11.71 -13.11 -24.47
N ASP A 430 11.52 -14.16 -23.66
CA ASP A 430 10.28 -14.93 -23.59
C ASP A 430 9.10 -14.05 -23.13
N ALA A 431 9.27 -13.24 -22.07
CA ALA A 431 8.24 -12.33 -21.58
C ALA A 431 7.97 -11.17 -22.55
N TRP A 432 9.02 -10.60 -23.15
CA TRP A 432 8.92 -9.52 -24.12
C TRP A 432 8.17 -9.97 -25.37
N LYS A 433 8.50 -11.14 -25.92
CA LYS A 433 7.77 -11.73 -27.06
C LYS A 433 6.27 -11.88 -26.75
N ILE A 434 5.92 -12.36 -25.57
CA ILE A 434 4.51 -12.49 -25.16
C ILE A 434 3.83 -11.12 -25.08
N ALA A 435 4.46 -10.13 -24.43
CA ALA A 435 3.90 -8.78 -24.33
C ALA A 435 3.72 -8.14 -25.71
N ARG A 436 4.71 -8.28 -26.59
CA ARG A 436 4.76 -7.77 -27.96
C ARG A 436 3.64 -8.33 -28.85
N ASP A 437 3.39 -9.64 -28.72
CA ASP A 437 2.43 -10.38 -29.55
C ASP A 437 0.97 -10.26 -29.02
N MET A 438 0.76 -9.61 -27.86
CA MET A 438 -0.57 -9.28 -27.32
C MET A 438 -1.19 -8.05 -28.02
N HIS A 439 -2.54 -8.01 -28.05
CA HIS A 439 -3.28 -6.85 -28.53
C HIS A 439 -3.33 -5.74 -27.46
N PRO A 440 -3.13 -4.44 -27.77
CA PRO A 440 -3.08 -3.35 -26.79
C PRO A 440 -4.30 -3.28 -25.87
N GLY A 441 -5.50 -3.58 -26.39
CA GLY A 441 -6.74 -3.63 -25.60
C GLY A 441 -6.83 -4.73 -24.54
N GLN A 442 -5.84 -5.61 -24.42
CA GLN A 442 -5.73 -6.57 -23.29
C GLN A 442 -5.07 -5.93 -22.05
N PHE A 443 -4.34 -4.83 -22.23
CA PHE A 443 -3.66 -4.11 -21.16
C PHE A 443 -4.56 -2.99 -20.62
N HIS A 444 -4.56 -2.81 -19.29
CA HIS A 444 -5.00 -1.55 -18.69
C HIS A 444 -3.92 -0.47 -18.88
N ASN A 445 -4.25 0.82 -18.72
CA ASN A 445 -3.31 1.93 -18.88
C ASN A 445 -1.99 1.74 -18.11
N ILE A 446 -2.02 1.22 -16.89
CA ILE A 446 -0.83 0.89 -16.09
C ILE A 446 0.07 -0.13 -16.81
N GLY A 447 -0.49 -1.17 -17.42
CA GLY A 447 0.27 -2.16 -18.19
C GLY A 447 0.88 -1.56 -19.46
N LEU A 448 0.14 -0.68 -20.14
CA LEU A 448 0.65 0.09 -21.28
C LEU A 448 1.81 1.01 -20.88
N GLN A 449 1.66 1.78 -19.79
CA GLN A 449 2.69 2.65 -19.23
C GLN A 449 3.97 1.86 -18.87
N LYS A 450 3.84 0.67 -18.26
CA LYS A 450 4.99 -0.21 -17.98
C LYS A 450 5.78 -0.55 -19.24
N LEU A 451 5.10 -0.94 -20.32
CA LEU A 451 5.73 -1.33 -21.57
C LEU A 451 6.32 -0.14 -22.32
N PHE A 452 5.66 1.03 -22.28
CA PHE A 452 6.23 2.26 -22.84
C PHE A 452 7.46 2.75 -22.07
N HIS A 453 7.45 2.64 -20.74
CA HIS A 453 8.61 2.97 -19.90
C HIS A 453 9.80 2.03 -20.20
N ALA A 454 9.56 0.73 -20.36
CA ALA A 454 10.59 -0.22 -20.79
C ALA A 454 11.14 0.10 -22.21
N TYR A 455 10.27 0.55 -23.13
CA TYR A 455 10.70 1.08 -24.43
C TYR A 455 11.59 2.31 -24.30
N LEU A 456 11.24 3.28 -23.43
CA LEU A 456 12.08 4.46 -23.18
C LEU A 456 13.46 4.07 -22.63
N MET A 457 13.53 3.12 -21.67
CA MET A 457 14.80 2.67 -21.07
C MET A 457 15.79 2.21 -22.14
N ARG A 458 15.32 1.42 -23.10
CA ARG A 458 16.16 1.00 -24.21
C ARG A 458 16.41 2.11 -25.22
N LYS A 459 15.39 2.91 -25.57
CA LYS A 459 15.53 4.02 -26.55
C LYS A 459 16.65 4.99 -26.16
N HIS A 460 16.81 5.26 -24.87
CA HIS A 460 17.88 6.11 -24.31
C HIS A 460 19.16 5.35 -23.94
N GLY A 461 19.28 4.07 -24.32
CA GLY A 461 20.47 3.24 -24.14
C GLY A 461 20.75 2.81 -22.69
N LEU A 462 19.75 2.86 -21.80
CA LEU A 462 19.92 2.54 -20.38
C LEU A 462 19.91 1.03 -20.13
N SER A 463 19.03 0.27 -20.79
CA SER A 463 18.94 -1.19 -20.62
C SER A 463 19.94 -1.94 -21.51
N VAL A 464 20.71 -2.86 -20.94
CA VAL A 464 21.77 -3.60 -21.66
C VAL A 464 21.20 -4.85 -22.33
N GLY A 465 21.23 -4.88 -23.66
CA GLY A 465 21.10 -6.11 -24.46
C GLY A 465 19.81 -6.27 -25.27
N ASP A 466 18.81 -5.41 -25.12
CA ASP A 466 17.57 -5.54 -25.90
C ASP A 466 17.77 -5.19 -27.39
N LYS A 467 17.40 -6.12 -28.27
CA LYS A 467 17.53 -6.07 -29.73
C LYS A 467 16.19 -6.19 -30.47
N GLY A 468 15.05 -6.32 -29.79
CA GLY A 468 13.75 -6.60 -30.43
C GLY A 468 13.18 -5.43 -31.24
N GLU A 469 12.35 -5.71 -32.25
CA GLU A 469 11.53 -4.67 -32.89
C GLU A 469 10.32 -4.33 -31.99
N TYR A 470 9.99 -3.05 -31.88
CA TYR A 470 8.78 -2.60 -31.16
C TYR A 470 7.59 -2.52 -32.11
N PRO A 471 6.44 -3.11 -31.75
CA PRO A 471 5.20 -2.94 -32.49
C PRO A 471 4.78 -1.47 -32.52
N VAL A 472 4.15 -1.07 -33.63
CA VAL A 472 3.56 0.26 -33.81
C VAL A 472 2.62 0.64 -32.65
N TRP A 473 1.99 -0.33 -31.99
CA TRP A 473 1.08 -0.05 -30.87
C TRP A 473 1.80 0.44 -29.59
N ILE A 474 3.09 0.14 -29.41
CA ILE A 474 3.88 0.66 -28.28
C ILE A 474 4.08 2.17 -28.44
N ILE A 475 4.47 2.62 -29.64
CA ILE A 475 4.73 4.03 -29.93
C ILE A 475 3.46 4.87 -30.14
N ASN A 476 2.29 4.21 -30.27
CA ASN A 476 0.97 4.82 -30.33
C ASN A 476 0.23 4.63 -28.99
N GLN A 477 -0.55 3.55 -28.81
CA GLN A 477 -1.42 3.38 -27.64
C GLN A 477 -0.68 3.39 -26.30
N ALA A 478 0.52 2.80 -26.23
CA ALA A 478 1.28 2.79 -24.97
C ALA A 478 1.92 4.15 -24.66
N LYS A 479 2.39 4.86 -25.70
CA LYS A 479 2.76 6.28 -25.61
C LYS A 479 1.58 7.14 -25.16
N ASP A 480 0.40 6.98 -25.76
CA ASP A 480 -0.79 7.79 -25.43
C ASP A 480 -1.24 7.59 -23.98
N ALA A 481 -1.16 6.36 -23.47
CA ALA A 481 -1.43 6.05 -22.06
C ALA A 481 -0.41 6.67 -21.09
N TRP A 482 0.84 6.83 -21.52
CA TRP A 482 1.88 7.56 -20.77
C TRP A 482 1.67 9.07 -20.85
N MET A 483 1.54 9.64 -22.05
CA MET A 483 1.36 11.07 -22.28
C MET A 483 0.12 11.63 -21.59
N THR A 484 -0.97 10.85 -21.52
CA THR A 484 -2.17 11.22 -20.78
C THR A 484 -1.91 11.26 -19.27
N GLN A 485 -1.18 10.29 -18.71
CA GLN A 485 -0.77 10.34 -17.29
C GLN A 485 0.13 11.55 -17.01
N VAL A 486 1.08 11.90 -17.88
CA VAL A 486 1.94 13.07 -17.71
C VAL A 486 1.10 14.36 -17.66
N ARG A 487 0.12 14.49 -18.56
CA ARG A 487 -0.83 15.62 -18.56
C ARG A 487 -1.72 15.64 -17.32
N ASP A 488 -2.35 14.51 -16.98
CA ASP A 488 -3.21 14.39 -15.79
C ASP A 488 -2.45 14.77 -14.50
N LEU A 489 -1.18 14.39 -14.39
CA LEU A 489 -0.31 14.75 -13.26
C LEU A 489 0.14 16.21 -13.32
N HIS A 490 0.49 16.75 -14.49
CA HIS A 490 0.85 18.16 -14.64
C HIS A 490 -0.32 19.08 -14.27
N ASP A 491 -1.52 18.82 -14.81
CA ASP A 491 -2.74 19.58 -14.53
C ASP A 491 -3.17 19.51 -13.05
N GLN A 492 -2.86 18.40 -12.35
CA GLN A 492 -3.11 18.24 -10.91
C GLN A 492 -2.05 18.93 -10.02
N ASN A 493 -0.88 19.27 -10.58
CA ASN A 493 0.28 19.76 -9.82
C ASN A 493 0.60 21.25 -10.07
N VAL A 494 -0.29 21.99 -10.74
CA VAL A 494 -0.11 23.42 -11.07
C VAL A 494 0.22 24.25 -9.81
N SER A 495 1.50 24.62 -9.68
CA SER A 495 2.13 25.42 -8.61
C SER A 495 2.07 24.83 -7.18
N HIS A 496 2.89 23.81 -6.92
CA HIS A 496 3.31 23.48 -5.55
C HIS A 496 4.25 24.54 -4.95
N THR A 497 4.30 24.65 -3.62
CA THR A 497 5.03 25.75 -2.95
C THR A 497 6.54 25.72 -3.16
N TYR A 498 7.17 24.55 -3.15
CA TYR A 498 8.64 24.42 -3.14
C TYR A 498 9.29 24.66 -4.50
N GLN A 499 8.70 24.17 -5.60
CA GLN A 499 9.18 24.46 -6.96
C GLN A 499 9.07 25.97 -7.27
N SER A 500 8.04 26.64 -6.76
CA SER A 500 7.90 28.10 -6.85
C SER A 500 8.94 28.83 -6.00
N GLU A 501 9.19 28.41 -4.74
CA GLU A 501 10.27 28.94 -3.88
C GLU A 501 11.65 28.83 -4.56
N ILE A 502 11.96 27.66 -5.14
CA ILE A 502 13.23 27.41 -5.85
C ILE A 502 13.34 28.30 -7.10
N ALA A 503 12.27 28.43 -7.87
CA ALA A 503 12.24 29.27 -9.06
C ALA A 503 12.31 30.77 -8.75
N GLU A 504 11.73 31.21 -7.62
CA GLU A 504 11.91 32.57 -7.10
C GLU A 504 13.38 32.85 -6.78
N VAL A 505 14.06 31.96 -6.05
CA VAL A 505 15.51 32.12 -5.76
C VAL A 505 16.35 32.14 -7.04
N PHE A 506 16.04 31.31 -8.04
CA PHE A 506 16.74 31.36 -9.32
C PHE A 506 16.57 32.69 -10.07
N ARG A 507 15.36 33.25 -10.13
CA ARG A 507 15.09 34.54 -10.83
C ARG A 507 15.56 35.75 -10.03
N ASP A 508 15.28 35.76 -8.73
CA ASP A 508 15.38 36.97 -7.91
C ASP A 508 16.74 37.09 -7.21
N ASP A 509 17.35 35.99 -6.77
CA ASP A 509 18.67 36.01 -6.12
C ASP A 509 19.81 35.66 -7.09
N LEU A 510 19.62 34.64 -7.93
CA LEU A 510 20.66 34.15 -8.86
C LEU A 510 20.61 34.80 -10.26
N LYS A 511 19.53 35.51 -10.59
CA LYS A 511 19.31 36.19 -11.88
C LYS A 511 19.37 35.28 -13.11
N LEU A 512 18.96 34.01 -12.96
CA LEU A 512 18.85 33.03 -14.03
C LEU A 512 17.43 33.01 -14.61
N ASN A 513 17.32 32.70 -15.91
CA ASN A 513 16.04 32.40 -16.52
C ASN A 513 15.57 31.01 -16.08
N CYS A 514 14.28 30.86 -15.74
CA CYS A 514 13.72 29.56 -15.38
C CYS A 514 12.22 29.42 -15.74
N GLU A 515 11.84 28.20 -16.09
CA GLU A 515 10.47 27.78 -16.36
C GLU A 515 10.03 26.78 -15.26
N VAL A 516 8.82 26.93 -14.72
CA VAL A 516 8.28 26.04 -13.67
C VAL A 516 7.34 25.02 -14.31
N GLU A 517 7.41 23.76 -13.89
CA GLU A 517 6.58 22.66 -14.42
C GLU A 517 6.72 22.43 -15.93
N ARG A 518 7.90 22.72 -16.51
CA ARG A 518 8.10 22.57 -17.96
C ARG A 518 8.00 21.10 -18.37
N VAL A 519 7.08 20.77 -19.27
CA VAL A 519 7.09 19.48 -19.95
C VAL A 519 8.24 19.45 -20.96
N THR A 520 9.12 18.45 -20.83
CA THR A 520 10.20 18.13 -21.78
C THR A 520 9.70 18.07 -23.23
N ASP A 521 10.55 18.42 -24.20
CA ASP A 521 10.18 18.52 -25.63
C ASP A 521 9.64 17.22 -26.23
N GLY A 522 10.06 16.05 -25.70
CA GLY A 522 9.51 14.74 -26.07
C GLY A 522 8.11 14.46 -25.51
N GLY A 523 7.65 15.27 -24.56
CA GLY A 523 6.38 15.15 -23.84
C GLY A 523 6.38 14.15 -22.67
N TYR A 524 7.52 13.50 -22.40
CA TYR A 524 7.55 12.30 -21.55
C TYR A 524 7.64 12.59 -20.05
N PHE A 525 8.16 13.75 -19.66
CA PHE A 525 8.36 14.15 -18.26
C PHE A 525 8.04 15.65 -18.09
N SER A 526 7.37 16.01 -16.98
CA SER A 526 7.24 17.39 -16.46
C SER A 526 8.37 17.63 -15.48
N VAL A 527 9.21 18.65 -15.69
CA VAL A 527 10.36 19.02 -14.86
C VAL A 527 9.93 20.07 -13.83
N ASP A 528 10.35 19.95 -12.58
CA ASP A 528 9.93 20.87 -11.51
C ASP A 528 10.32 22.33 -11.81
N VAL A 529 11.61 22.57 -12.06
CA VAL A 529 12.15 23.83 -12.55
C VAL A 529 13.16 23.55 -13.67
N TYR A 530 13.02 24.19 -14.82
CA TYR A 530 13.92 24.05 -15.95
C TYR A 530 14.72 25.34 -16.16
N LEU A 531 16.02 25.23 -16.43
CA LEU A 531 16.91 26.36 -16.70
C LEU A 531 17.27 26.37 -18.20
N PRO A 532 16.66 27.23 -19.03
CA PRO A 532 16.80 27.15 -20.48
C PRO A 532 18.23 27.39 -20.99
N ASP A 533 18.96 28.32 -20.36
CA ASP A 533 20.26 28.79 -20.88
C ASP A 533 21.38 27.72 -20.82
N GLY A 534 21.20 26.68 -19.99
CA GLY A 534 22.08 25.52 -19.91
C GLY A 534 21.39 24.19 -20.24
N GLU A 535 20.11 24.20 -20.64
CA GLU A 535 19.25 23.01 -20.76
C GLU A 535 19.33 22.06 -19.54
N VAL A 536 19.24 22.61 -18.32
CA VAL A 536 19.34 21.85 -17.07
C VAL A 536 17.94 21.58 -16.50
N ALA A 537 17.67 20.33 -16.13
CA ALA A 537 16.52 19.99 -15.30
C ALA A 537 16.86 20.15 -13.82
N VAL A 538 16.01 20.81 -13.04
CA VAL A 538 16.14 20.91 -11.59
C VAL A 538 14.93 20.23 -10.95
N GLU A 539 15.19 19.23 -10.12
CA GLU A 539 14.17 18.36 -9.51
C GLU A 539 14.19 18.50 -7.98
N TYR A 540 13.03 18.69 -7.36
CA TYR A 540 12.90 18.68 -5.90
C TYR A 540 12.51 17.29 -5.40
N ASP A 541 13.44 16.63 -4.72
CA ASP A 541 13.21 15.32 -4.15
C ASP A 541 12.55 15.43 -2.76
N GLY A 542 11.23 15.60 -2.73
CA GLY A 542 10.39 15.41 -1.55
C GLY A 542 10.59 14.04 -0.84
N PRO A 543 10.15 13.85 0.43
CA PRO A 543 10.51 12.65 1.22
C PRO A 543 10.08 11.28 0.67
N ARG A 544 9.14 11.24 -0.29
CA ARG A 544 8.69 10.01 -0.96
C ARG A 544 9.68 9.49 -2.01
N HIS A 545 10.61 10.34 -2.45
CA HIS A 545 11.66 10.04 -3.42
C HIS A 545 12.87 9.33 -2.79
N PHE A 546 12.88 9.17 -1.46
CA PHE A 546 13.92 8.46 -0.70
C PHE A 546 13.36 7.26 0.07
N VAL A 547 14.24 6.31 0.40
CA VAL A 547 13.98 5.16 1.27
C VAL A 547 14.01 5.59 2.75
N GLY A 548 13.25 4.89 3.60
CA GLY A 548 13.08 5.19 5.02
C GLY A 548 12.02 6.26 5.29
N SER A 549 11.68 6.48 6.56
CA SER A 549 10.82 7.58 6.97
C SER A 549 11.56 8.93 6.91
N PRO A 550 10.85 10.09 6.84
CA PRO A 550 11.48 11.41 6.82
C PRO A 550 12.43 11.66 8.02
N ARG A 551 12.16 11.00 9.15
CA ARG A 551 12.97 11.07 10.37
C ARG A 551 14.26 10.25 10.29
N GLU A 552 14.27 9.16 9.54
CA GLU A 552 15.47 8.37 9.26
C GLU A 552 16.32 9.07 8.21
N GLN A 553 15.71 9.57 7.13
CA GLN A 553 16.36 10.37 6.10
C GLN A 553 17.10 11.58 6.71
N LEU A 554 16.42 12.40 7.54
CA LEU A 554 17.07 13.50 8.28
C LEU A 554 18.16 13.03 9.25
N ARG A 555 18.05 11.83 9.82
CA ARG A 555 19.07 11.29 10.73
C ARG A 555 20.34 10.94 9.96
N SER A 556 20.21 10.16 8.89
CA SER A 556 21.30 9.76 8.02
C SER A 556 21.99 10.96 7.39
N PHE A 557 21.23 11.93 6.85
CA PHE A 557 21.79 13.20 6.37
C PHE A 557 22.65 13.90 7.45
N ARG A 558 22.13 14.04 8.67
CA ARG A 558 22.84 14.68 9.80
C ARG A 558 24.02 13.87 10.34
N SER A 559 24.09 12.56 10.13
CA SER A 559 25.28 11.75 10.44
C SER A 559 26.28 11.67 9.29
N GLY A 560 26.00 12.27 8.13
CA GLY A 560 26.84 12.21 6.93
C GLY A 560 26.68 10.91 6.13
N GLU A 561 25.64 10.12 6.40
CA GLU A 561 25.25 8.94 5.62
C GLU A 561 24.46 9.36 4.36
N THR A 562 24.72 8.67 3.25
CA THR A 562 23.98 8.89 2.00
C THR A 562 22.52 8.43 2.13
N CYS A 563 21.57 9.32 1.84
CA CYS A 563 20.16 8.95 1.72
C CYS A 563 19.89 8.27 0.38
N THR A 564 19.41 7.02 0.41
CA THR A 564 19.12 6.23 -0.80
C THR A 564 17.85 6.73 -1.48
N LYS A 565 17.94 7.16 -2.75
CA LYS A 565 16.78 7.47 -3.60
C LYS A 565 15.94 6.20 -3.87
N THR A 566 14.68 6.35 -4.26
CA THR A 566 13.89 5.22 -4.76
C THR A 566 14.23 4.91 -6.21
N ALA A 567 14.04 3.66 -6.63
CA ALA A 567 14.26 3.24 -8.02
C ALA A 567 13.43 4.03 -9.05
N ALA A 568 12.28 4.60 -8.67
CA ALA A 568 11.48 5.47 -9.54
C ALA A 568 12.19 6.80 -9.78
N THR A 569 12.69 7.41 -8.71
CA THR A 569 13.45 8.66 -8.73
C THR A 569 14.78 8.50 -9.46
N GLU A 570 15.55 7.44 -9.17
CA GLU A 570 16.81 7.18 -9.90
C GLU A 570 16.59 6.98 -11.41
N LEU A 571 15.51 6.26 -11.81
CA LEU A 571 15.17 6.12 -13.22
C LEU A 571 14.83 7.47 -13.85
N ARG A 572 14.07 8.30 -13.13
CA ARG A 572 13.67 9.64 -13.57
C ARG A 572 14.88 10.54 -13.78
N ASP A 573 15.83 10.58 -12.84
CA ASP A 573 17.11 11.29 -12.98
C ASP A 573 17.86 10.83 -14.24
N LEU A 574 17.99 9.51 -14.45
CA LEU A 574 18.64 8.94 -15.64
C LEU A 574 17.94 9.32 -16.95
N PHE A 575 16.61 9.45 -16.96
CA PHE A 575 15.88 9.90 -18.16
C PHE A 575 16.10 11.38 -18.42
N LEU A 576 15.96 12.22 -17.40
CA LEU A 576 16.16 13.66 -17.53
C LEU A 576 17.60 13.97 -17.98
N ALA A 577 18.60 13.27 -17.44
CA ALA A 577 20.01 13.37 -17.87
C ALA A 577 20.27 12.84 -19.30
N LYS A 578 19.30 12.17 -19.93
CA LYS A 578 19.33 11.75 -21.35
C LYS A 578 18.46 12.64 -22.24
N THR A 579 17.71 13.59 -21.70
CA THR A 579 16.86 14.54 -22.46
C THR A 579 17.27 16.00 -22.31
N CYS A 580 17.97 16.34 -21.23
CA CYS A 580 18.42 17.69 -20.89
C CYS A 580 19.94 17.73 -21.03
N ALA A 581 20.47 18.56 -21.94
CA ALA A 581 21.89 18.52 -22.30
C ALA A 581 22.82 18.96 -21.15
N GLY A 582 22.33 19.84 -20.26
CA GLY A 582 23.03 20.25 -19.04
C GLY A 582 22.85 19.33 -17.84
N GLY A 583 22.19 18.18 -17.99
CA GLY A 583 22.01 17.21 -16.90
C GLY A 583 20.85 17.54 -15.95
N VAL A 584 20.99 17.10 -14.70
CA VAL A 584 19.91 17.08 -13.68
C VAL A 584 20.44 17.46 -12.30
N ILE A 585 20.04 18.64 -11.81
CA ILE A 585 20.29 19.07 -10.44
C ILE A 585 19.19 18.51 -9.53
N SER A 586 19.59 17.62 -8.62
CA SER A 586 18.72 17.14 -7.53
C SER A 586 18.80 18.06 -6.31
N ILE A 587 17.63 18.48 -5.81
CA ILE A 587 17.43 19.21 -4.55
C ILE A 587 16.71 18.30 -3.55
N PRO A 588 17.45 17.56 -2.70
CA PRO A 588 16.85 16.77 -1.63
C PRO A 588 16.11 17.63 -0.61
N TRP A 589 14.91 17.21 -0.22
CA TRP A 589 14.08 17.95 0.74
C TRP A 589 14.77 18.19 2.09
N PHE A 590 15.66 17.29 2.54
CA PHE A 590 16.38 17.43 3.81
C PHE A 590 17.51 18.46 3.70
N GLU A 591 18.20 18.52 2.55
CA GLU A 591 19.18 19.58 2.25
C GLU A 591 18.47 20.94 2.15
N TRP A 592 17.35 20.99 1.41
CA TRP A 592 16.50 22.19 1.38
C TRP A 592 16.01 22.53 2.79
N PHE A 593 15.53 21.59 3.59
CA PHE A 593 15.03 21.90 4.93
C PHE A 593 16.09 22.54 5.84
N GLU A 594 17.37 22.18 5.71
CA GLU A 594 18.45 22.73 6.56
C GLU A 594 19.23 23.92 5.96
N ALA A 595 19.09 24.19 4.66
CA ALA A 595 19.78 25.30 3.99
C ALA A 595 19.31 26.68 4.51
N LYS A 596 20.19 27.34 5.26
CA LYS A 596 19.96 28.67 5.89
C LYS A 596 19.96 29.84 4.89
N LYS A 597 20.60 29.66 3.74
CA LYS A 597 20.67 30.62 2.63
C LYS A 597 20.40 29.84 1.35
N ARG A 598 19.31 30.20 0.67
CA ARG A 598 18.81 29.47 -0.51
C ARG A 598 19.72 29.64 -1.72
N ASP A 599 20.15 30.88 -1.95
CA ASP A 599 21.00 31.27 -3.07
C ASP A 599 22.38 30.60 -3.00
N GLU A 600 23.04 30.59 -1.84
CA GLU A 600 24.36 29.95 -1.65
C GLU A 600 24.29 28.44 -1.86
N TYR A 601 23.20 27.81 -1.39
CA TYR A 601 22.96 26.39 -1.61
C TYR A 601 22.71 26.04 -3.09
N LEU A 602 21.83 26.78 -3.77
CA LEU A 602 21.54 26.53 -5.20
C LEU A 602 22.75 26.84 -6.10
N ARG A 603 23.54 27.87 -5.77
CA ARG A 603 24.80 28.17 -6.46
C ARG A 603 25.80 27.03 -6.30
N GLY A 604 25.94 26.49 -5.09
CA GLY A 604 26.79 25.31 -4.84
C GLY A 604 26.32 24.04 -5.57
N LYS A 605 25.03 23.89 -5.85
CA LYS A 605 24.50 22.81 -6.71
C LYS A 605 24.84 23.02 -8.18
N LEU A 606 24.65 24.23 -8.71
CA LEU A 606 25.04 24.58 -10.08
C LEU A 606 26.54 24.36 -10.33
N ASP A 607 27.40 24.81 -9.40
CA ASP A 607 28.85 24.70 -9.53
C ASP A 607 29.37 23.24 -9.45
N ALA A 608 28.61 22.35 -8.80
CA ALA A 608 28.97 20.94 -8.63
C ALA A 608 28.68 20.07 -9.87
N ASP A 609 27.64 20.40 -10.65
CA ASP A 609 27.25 19.65 -11.86
C ASP A 609 28.03 20.09 -13.12
N VAL A 610 28.88 21.13 -13.01
CA VAL A 610 29.77 21.61 -14.09
C VAL A 610 31.14 20.89 -14.08
N GLN A 611 31.39 19.98 -13.12
CA GLN A 611 32.62 19.17 -12.99
C GLN A 611 32.40 17.69 -13.35
#